data_AF-A0A969TYX4-F1
#
_entry.id   AF-A0A969TYX4-F1
#
_cell.length_a   1.000
_cell.length_b   1.000
_cell.length_c   1.000
_cell.angle_alpha   90.00
_cell.angle_beta   90.00
_cell.angle_gamma   90.00
#
_symmetry.space_group_name_H-M   'P 1'
#
loop_
_entity.id
_entity.type
_entity.pdbx_description
1 polymer ?
#
loop_
_entity_poly.entity_id
_entity_poly.type
_entity_poly.pdbx_seq_one_letter_code
_entity_poly.pdbx_strand_id
1 'polypeptide(L)'
;MRGGNDKRSSLWGGDGNDILVGDKGSDVFYGGNGNDRMIWNDGDGSDIMRGGAGYDTTVFNGSVALGDEITLQANGGRAIFQRVNLVPITLDVDDTEQFAINGLGGDESFTVKSLVGTDVQKVIFNGNDGNDRLDASQTNVKIFADGGKGNDTLIGGTNNDTLIGGRWQRPTNGWRWQ
;
A
#
# COMPACT_ATOMS: atom_id res chain seq x y z
N MET A 1 -3.61 -17.49 -20.14
CA MET A 1 -2.45 -18.38 -20.25
C MET A 1 -1.86 -18.54 -18.85
N ARG A 2 -1.60 -19.76 -18.37
CA ARG A 2 -0.94 -20.01 -17.07
C ARG A 2 0.38 -20.73 -17.36
N GLY A 3 1.49 -20.11 -16.98
CA GLY A 3 2.85 -20.64 -17.09
C GLY A 3 3.81 -19.55 -16.65
N GLY A 4 4.59 -19.82 -15.59
CA GLY A 4 5.39 -18.82 -14.90
C GLY A 4 6.42 -18.11 -15.77
N ASN A 5 6.49 -16.81 -15.60
CA ASN A 5 7.59 -16.00 -16.05
C ASN A 5 7.88 -14.99 -14.94
N ASP A 6 8.72 -15.36 -13.97
CA ASP A 6 9.41 -14.45 -13.03
C ASP A 6 10.37 -13.51 -13.80
N LYS A 7 9.98 -13.08 -15.00
CA LYS A 7 10.80 -12.32 -15.93
C LYS A 7 10.56 -10.85 -15.66
N ARG A 8 11.65 -10.15 -15.36
CA ARG A 8 11.72 -8.69 -15.42
C ARG A 8 11.21 -8.17 -16.77
N SER A 9 10.19 -7.35 -16.70
CA SER A 9 9.52 -6.69 -17.82
C SER A 9 9.60 -5.17 -17.66
N SER A 10 9.29 -4.46 -18.75
CA SER A 10 9.13 -3.00 -18.73
C SER A 10 7.77 -2.66 -19.29
N LEU A 11 6.96 -1.98 -18.48
CA LEU A 11 5.59 -1.59 -18.77
C LEU A 11 5.55 -0.09 -19.02
N TRP A 12 4.83 0.31 -20.06
CA TRP A 12 4.72 1.70 -20.51
C TRP A 12 3.23 2.04 -20.68
N GLY A 13 2.73 3.03 -19.95
CA GLY A 13 1.38 3.58 -20.11
C GLY A 13 1.31 4.49 -21.33
N GLY A 14 2.13 5.55 -21.32
CA GLY A 14 2.24 6.49 -22.42
C GLY A 14 1.46 7.77 -22.12
N ASP A 15 0.59 8.18 -23.05
CA ASP A 15 -0.31 9.32 -22.83
C ASP A 15 -1.69 8.79 -22.41
N GLY A 16 -2.26 9.34 -21.34
CA GLY A 16 -3.58 8.98 -20.84
C GLY A 16 -3.54 8.53 -19.38
N ASN A 17 -4.68 8.09 -18.86
CA ASN A 17 -4.74 7.53 -17.50
C ASN A 17 -4.67 6.01 -17.62
N ASP A 18 -3.53 5.43 -17.31
CA ASP A 18 -3.24 4.01 -17.52
C ASP A 18 -3.35 3.17 -16.25
N ILE A 19 -3.59 1.88 -16.44
CA ILE A 19 -3.52 0.86 -15.38
C ILE A 19 -2.45 -0.14 -15.77
N LEU A 20 -1.40 -0.22 -14.96
CA LEU A 20 -0.25 -1.09 -15.20
C LEU A 20 -0.19 -2.16 -14.10
N VAL A 21 -0.05 -3.42 -14.51
CA VAL A 21 0.06 -4.59 -13.62
C VAL A 21 1.23 -5.45 -14.12
N GLY A 22 2.28 -5.60 -13.31
CA GLY A 22 3.53 -6.27 -13.68
C GLY A 22 3.44 -7.80 -13.69
N ASP A 23 2.50 -8.35 -12.90
CA ASP A 23 2.48 -9.76 -12.51
C ASP A 23 3.80 -10.17 -11.83
N LYS A 24 4.14 -11.45 -11.88
CA LYS A 24 5.35 -11.98 -11.24
C LYS A 24 6.62 -11.52 -11.94
N GLY A 25 7.62 -11.19 -11.13
CA GLY A 25 8.92 -10.76 -11.62
C GLY A 25 9.36 -9.49 -10.93
N SER A 26 10.52 -8.99 -11.32
CA SER A 26 11.02 -7.69 -10.87
C SER A 26 10.94 -6.71 -12.01
N ASP A 27 9.85 -5.96 -12.09
CA ASP A 27 9.45 -5.18 -13.25
C ASP A 27 9.82 -3.70 -13.12
N VAL A 28 9.65 -2.98 -14.22
CA VAL A 28 9.76 -1.52 -14.27
C VAL A 28 8.52 -0.94 -14.91
N PHE A 29 7.87 -0.02 -14.21
CA PHE A 29 6.68 0.67 -14.65
C PHE A 29 7.04 2.11 -15.01
N TYR A 30 6.56 2.55 -16.17
CA TYR A 30 6.57 3.93 -16.62
C TYR A 30 5.12 4.32 -16.94
N GLY A 31 4.50 5.14 -16.09
CA GLY A 31 3.16 5.67 -16.30
C GLY A 31 3.13 6.58 -17.52
N GLY A 32 3.84 7.70 -17.46
CA GLY A 32 3.97 8.63 -18.57
C GLY A 32 3.23 9.92 -18.27
N ASN A 33 2.37 10.37 -19.19
CA ASN A 33 1.53 11.54 -19.01
C ASN A 33 0.12 11.11 -18.62
N GLY A 34 -0.41 11.64 -17.53
CA GLY A 34 -1.77 11.40 -17.07
C GLY A 34 -1.79 10.86 -15.64
N ASN A 35 -2.94 10.41 -15.19
CA ASN A 35 -3.12 9.91 -13.82
C ASN A 35 -3.09 8.39 -13.84
N ASP A 36 -1.94 7.80 -13.56
CA ASP A 36 -1.67 6.39 -13.73
C ASP A 36 -1.85 5.59 -12.44
N ARG A 37 -2.11 4.30 -12.61
CA ARG A 37 -2.26 3.34 -11.50
C ARG A 37 -1.33 2.15 -11.71
N MET A 38 -0.29 2.06 -10.89
CA MET A 38 0.68 0.97 -10.90
C MET A 38 0.37 0.00 -9.78
N ILE A 39 0.03 -1.25 -10.12
CA ILE A 39 -0.50 -2.24 -9.18
C ILE A 39 0.51 -3.36 -8.97
N TRP A 40 0.83 -3.58 -7.70
CA TRP A 40 1.56 -4.73 -7.18
C TRP A 40 0.61 -5.68 -6.46
N ASN A 41 0.75 -7.00 -6.67
CA ASN A 41 -0.07 -8.02 -6.02
C ASN A 41 0.77 -9.05 -5.26
N ASP A 42 0.17 -9.68 -4.23
CA ASP A 42 0.84 -10.73 -3.47
C ASP A 42 1.35 -11.86 -4.39
N GLY A 43 2.65 -12.14 -4.27
CA GLY A 43 3.37 -13.09 -5.12
C GLY A 43 4.18 -12.47 -6.25
N ASP A 44 4.06 -11.16 -6.47
CA ASP A 44 4.92 -10.39 -7.37
C ASP A 44 6.32 -10.17 -6.74
N GLY A 45 7.29 -9.71 -7.52
CA GLY A 45 8.66 -9.46 -7.07
C GLY A 45 8.90 -8.02 -6.65
N SER A 46 10.18 -7.62 -6.57
CA SER A 46 10.54 -6.23 -6.26
C SER A 46 10.54 -5.38 -7.53
N ASP A 47 9.86 -4.24 -7.51
CA ASP A 47 9.63 -3.43 -8.71
C ASP A 47 10.15 -2.01 -8.61
N ILE A 48 10.30 -1.40 -9.78
CA ILE A 48 10.58 0.02 -9.93
C ILE A 48 9.34 0.68 -10.55
N MET A 49 8.82 1.72 -9.91
CA MET A 49 7.60 2.41 -10.35
C MET A 49 7.87 3.90 -10.57
N ARG A 50 7.54 4.38 -11.77
CA ARG A 50 7.67 5.79 -12.18
C ARG A 50 6.31 6.23 -12.68
N GLY A 51 5.61 7.09 -11.93
CA GLY A 51 4.31 7.60 -12.35
C GLY A 51 4.48 8.55 -13.53
N GLY A 52 5.29 9.60 -13.32
CA GLY A 52 5.61 10.56 -14.37
C GLY A 52 4.84 11.85 -14.16
N ALA A 53 4.20 12.35 -15.21
CA ALA A 53 3.49 13.62 -15.14
C ALA A 53 2.01 13.39 -14.87
N GLY A 54 1.52 13.81 -13.71
CA GLY A 54 0.09 13.81 -13.40
C GLY A 54 -0.15 13.58 -11.93
N TYR A 55 -1.23 12.89 -11.60
CA TYR A 55 -1.50 12.43 -10.24
C TYR A 55 -1.56 10.90 -10.25
N ASP A 56 -0.45 10.29 -9.85
CA ASP A 56 -0.20 8.87 -9.98
C ASP A 56 -0.45 8.13 -8.67
N THR A 57 -0.83 6.86 -8.79
CA THR A 57 -1.10 5.99 -7.65
C THR A 57 -0.34 4.68 -7.75
N THR A 58 0.51 4.41 -6.76
CA THR A 58 1.02 3.07 -6.50
C THR A 58 0.06 2.32 -5.59
N VAL A 59 -0.33 1.12 -5.99
CA VAL A 59 -1.24 0.24 -5.25
C VAL A 59 -0.50 -1.03 -4.83
N PHE A 60 -0.55 -1.35 -3.54
CA PHE A 60 -0.12 -2.63 -2.99
C PHE A 60 -1.34 -3.43 -2.55
N ASN A 61 -1.50 -4.63 -3.12
CA ASN A 61 -2.49 -5.60 -2.67
C ASN A 61 -1.77 -6.72 -1.89
N GLY A 62 -2.01 -6.72 -0.59
CA GLY A 62 -1.41 -7.65 0.37
C GLY A 62 -1.95 -9.07 0.29
N SER A 63 -1.54 -9.89 1.26
CA SER A 63 -1.99 -11.27 1.31
C SER A 63 -3.47 -11.37 1.71
N VAL A 64 -4.20 -12.33 1.17
CA VAL A 64 -5.62 -12.54 1.53
C VAL A 64 -5.82 -13.29 2.85
N ALA A 65 -4.74 -13.74 3.50
CA ALA A 65 -4.80 -14.64 4.65
C ALA A 65 -3.73 -14.42 5.71
N LEU A 66 -2.71 -13.61 5.44
CA LEU A 66 -1.54 -13.44 6.30
C LEU A 66 -1.27 -11.95 6.49
N GLY A 67 -0.96 -11.54 7.71
CA GLY A 67 -0.63 -10.15 8.00
C GLY A 67 0.70 -9.74 7.37
N ASP A 68 0.69 -8.66 6.60
CA ASP A 68 1.89 -8.08 6.01
C ASP A 68 2.59 -7.13 7.00
N GLU A 69 3.91 -7.27 7.17
CA GLU A 69 4.74 -6.29 7.89
C GLU A 69 5.41 -5.36 6.88
N ILE A 70 5.02 -4.09 6.91
CA ILE A 70 5.27 -3.13 5.83
C ILE A 70 5.89 -1.85 6.38
N THR A 71 6.84 -1.29 5.61
CA THR A 71 7.37 0.06 5.84
C THR A 71 7.32 0.91 4.57
N LEU A 72 7.06 2.21 4.72
CA LEU A 72 7.14 3.21 3.66
C LEU A 72 7.98 4.39 4.16
N GLN A 73 9.05 4.75 3.43
CA GLN A 73 9.98 5.82 3.84
C GLN A 73 10.64 6.50 2.64
N ALA A 74 11.09 7.75 2.82
CA ALA A 74 11.90 8.43 1.82
C ALA A 74 13.31 7.84 1.70
N ASN A 75 13.85 7.86 0.47
CA ASN A 75 15.26 7.65 0.15
C ASN A 75 15.67 8.68 -0.91
N GLY A 76 16.07 9.88 -0.45
CA GLY A 76 16.25 11.03 -1.33
C GLY A 76 14.90 11.50 -1.89
N GLY A 77 14.80 11.61 -3.22
CA GLY A 77 13.55 11.95 -3.92
C GLY A 77 12.53 10.82 -3.99
N ARG A 78 12.92 9.60 -3.63
CA ARG A 78 12.12 8.40 -3.87
C ARG A 78 11.41 7.89 -2.64
N ALA A 79 10.23 7.32 -2.82
CA ALA A 79 9.55 6.55 -1.79
C ALA A 79 9.92 5.08 -1.91
N ILE A 80 10.40 4.49 -0.82
CA ILE A 80 10.73 3.08 -0.72
C ILE A 80 9.68 2.40 0.14
N PHE A 81 8.94 1.50 -0.49
CA PHE A 81 8.01 0.59 0.17
C PHE A 81 8.67 -0.77 0.35
N GLN A 82 8.54 -1.38 1.52
CA GLN A 82 9.07 -2.72 1.77
C GLN A 82 8.09 -3.57 2.55
N ARG A 83 7.90 -4.82 2.12
CA ARG A 83 7.36 -5.89 2.97
C ARG A 83 8.51 -6.72 3.51
N VAL A 84 8.52 -7.03 4.81
CA VAL A 84 9.70 -7.61 5.49
C VAL A 84 9.51 -9.02 6.07
N ASN A 85 8.28 -9.51 6.24
CA ASN A 85 8.00 -10.78 6.94
C ASN A 85 7.70 -11.99 6.04
N LEU A 86 6.88 -11.84 4.99
CA LEU A 86 6.53 -12.92 4.04
C LEU A 86 7.67 -13.16 3.04
N VAL A 87 7.36 -13.20 1.73
CA VAL A 87 8.39 -13.01 0.71
C VAL A 87 8.75 -11.52 0.72
N PRO A 88 9.97 -11.14 1.13
CA PRO A 88 10.34 -9.74 1.22
C PRO A 88 10.48 -9.13 -0.17
N ILE A 89 9.92 -7.94 -0.34
CA ILE A 89 9.98 -7.19 -1.59
C ILE A 89 10.28 -5.73 -1.30
N THR A 90 10.74 -5.01 -2.31
CA THR A 90 10.89 -3.57 -2.29
C THR A 90 10.26 -2.97 -3.53
N LEU A 91 9.48 -1.91 -3.36
CA LEU A 91 9.06 -1.04 -4.45
C LEU A 91 9.87 0.25 -4.36
N ASP A 92 10.67 0.54 -5.39
CA ASP A 92 11.36 1.81 -5.57
C ASP A 92 10.44 2.72 -6.40
N VAL A 93 9.87 3.74 -5.76
CA VAL A 93 8.84 4.60 -6.35
C VAL A 93 9.34 6.05 -6.48
N ASP A 94 9.10 6.64 -7.64
CA ASP A 94 9.42 8.03 -8.03
C ASP A 94 8.19 8.60 -8.74
N ASP A 95 8.01 9.92 -8.68
CA ASP A 95 6.94 10.63 -9.40
C ASP A 95 5.55 10.01 -9.12
N THR A 96 5.23 9.73 -7.84
CA THR A 96 3.93 9.18 -7.42
C THR A 96 3.37 9.96 -6.23
N GLU A 97 2.16 10.50 -6.38
CA GLU A 97 1.51 11.34 -5.37
C GLU A 97 0.72 10.54 -4.33
N GLN A 98 0.22 9.35 -4.69
CA GLN A 98 -0.60 8.53 -3.81
C GLN A 98 -0.08 7.10 -3.65
N PHE A 99 0.07 6.67 -2.40
CA PHE A 99 0.26 5.26 -2.06
C PHE A 99 -1.03 4.68 -1.50
N ALA A 100 -1.49 3.55 -2.04
CA ALA A 100 -2.68 2.87 -1.56
C ALA A 100 -2.36 1.42 -1.17
N ILE A 101 -2.61 1.09 0.10
CA ILE A 101 -2.33 -0.22 0.68
C ILE A 101 -3.66 -0.91 0.96
N ASN A 102 -3.85 -2.09 0.39
CA ASN A 102 -4.98 -2.96 0.64
C ASN A 102 -4.48 -4.21 1.36
N GLY A 103 -4.68 -4.29 2.68
CA GLY A 103 -4.29 -5.44 3.51
C GLY A 103 -5.04 -6.72 3.18
N LEU A 104 -6.33 -6.60 2.81
CA LEU A 104 -7.26 -7.69 2.49
C LEU A 104 -7.58 -8.60 3.67
N GLY A 105 -6.61 -9.26 4.29
CA GLY A 105 -6.84 -9.91 5.58
C GLY A 105 -5.61 -10.52 6.22
N GLY A 106 -5.70 -10.78 7.51
CA GLY A 106 -4.52 -11.00 8.34
C GLY A 106 -4.36 -9.82 9.30
N ASP A 107 -3.36 -9.86 10.18
CA ASP A 107 -3.09 -8.74 11.08
C ASP A 107 -1.95 -7.89 10.49
N GLU A 108 -2.27 -6.79 9.80
CA GLU A 108 -1.26 -5.95 9.14
C GLU A 108 -0.48 -5.09 10.14
N SER A 109 0.81 -4.86 9.85
CA SER A 109 1.64 -3.90 10.56
C SER A 109 2.30 -2.96 9.57
N PHE A 110 1.74 -1.76 9.41
CA PHE A 110 2.23 -0.74 8.48
C PHE A 110 2.85 0.45 9.22
N THR A 111 4.12 0.73 8.94
CA THR A 111 4.81 1.94 9.42
C THR A 111 5.09 2.90 8.28
N VAL A 112 4.61 4.14 8.42
CA VAL A 112 4.93 5.25 7.51
C VAL A 112 5.89 6.20 8.21
N LYS A 113 7.13 6.24 7.71
CA LYS A 113 8.15 7.18 8.17
C LYS A 113 8.05 8.51 7.41
N SER A 114 8.99 9.42 7.68
CA SER A 114 9.09 10.66 6.90
C SER A 114 9.18 10.37 5.40
N LEU A 115 8.34 11.09 4.64
CA LEU A 115 8.33 11.11 3.17
C LEU A 115 8.80 12.46 2.63
N VAL A 116 9.46 13.27 3.47
CA VAL A 116 10.03 14.55 3.05
C VAL A 116 11.04 14.31 1.92
N GLY A 117 10.84 15.03 0.82
CA GLY A 117 11.69 14.96 -0.37
C GLY A 117 11.08 14.15 -1.51
N THR A 118 10.06 13.33 -1.25
CA THR A 118 9.32 12.60 -2.30
C THR A 118 8.08 13.35 -2.77
N ASP A 119 7.50 12.91 -3.87
CA ASP A 119 6.25 13.46 -4.42
C ASP A 119 4.99 12.95 -3.70
N VAL A 120 5.13 12.03 -2.75
CA VAL A 120 3.99 11.42 -2.06
C VAL A 120 3.27 12.47 -1.22
N GLN A 121 2.01 12.71 -1.56
CA GLN A 121 1.12 13.66 -0.87
C GLN A 121 0.10 12.96 0.02
N LYS A 122 -0.24 11.70 -0.31
CA LYS A 122 -1.30 10.95 0.38
C LYS A 122 -0.97 9.47 0.50
N VAL A 123 -1.23 8.91 1.68
CA VAL A 123 -1.19 7.47 1.92
C VAL A 123 -2.58 7.00 2.34
N ILE A 124 -3.05 5.95 1.67
CA ILE A 124 -4.29 5.24 1.98
C ILE A 124 -3.92 3.88 2.55
N PHE A 125 -4.51 3.53 3.68
CA PHE A 125 -4.41 2.21 4.28
C PHE A 125 -5.80 1.62 4.50
N ASN A 126 -6.05 0.44 3.95
CA ASN A 126 -7.27 -0.33 4.18
C ASN A 126 -6.85 -1.68 4.81
N GLY A 127 -7.01 -1.85 6.12
CA GLY A 127 -6.71 -3.09 6.84
C GLY A 127 -7.57 -4.26 6.37
N ASN A 128 -8.89 -4.09 6.46
CA ASN A 128 -9.93 -5.09 6.15
C ASN A 128 -10.14 -6.06 7.31
N ASP A 129 -9.91 -7.37 7.16
CA ASP A 129 -10.19 -8.35 8.23
C ASP A 129 -8.91 -8.62 9.02
N GLY A 130 -8.84 -8.23 10.29
CA GLY A 130 -7.57 -8.28 11.02
C GLY A 130 -7.58 -7.45 12.30
N ASN A 131 -6.59 -7.65 13.16
CA ASN A 131 -6.25 -6.64 14.18
C ASN A 131 -5.10 -5.81 13.64
N ASP A 132 -5.43 -4.75 12.90
CA ASP A 132 -4.44 -4.07 12.08
C ASP A 132 -3.76 -2.94 12.83
N ARG A 133 -2.49 -2.71 12.50
CA ARG A 133 -1.70 -1.63 13.06
C ARG A 133 -1.18 -0.72 11.96
N LEU A 134 -1.53 0.56 12.06
CA LEU A 134 -0.89 1.66 11.34
C LEU A 134 -0.15 2.58 12.30
N ASP A 135 1.12 2.84 12.01
CA ASP A 135 1.93 3.86 12.65
C ASP A 135 2.46 4.86 11.62
N ALA A 136 1.76 6.00 11.47
CA ALA A 136 2.16 7.11 10.61
C ALA A 136 2.68 8.31 11.41
N SER A 137 3.05 8.12 12.68
CA SER A 137 3.45 9.20 13.59
C SER A 137 4.64 10.05 13.12
N GLN A 138 5.43 9.52 12.17
CA GLN A 138 6.66 10.13 11.69
C GLN A 138 6.51 10.89 10.36
N THR A 139 5.31 10.96 9.79
CA THR A 139 5.08 11.64 8.50
C THR A 139 4.22 12.90 8.63
N ASN A 140 4.34 13.76 7.61
CA ASN A 140 3.54 14.96 7.42
C ASN A 140 2.65 14.88 6.16
N VAL A 141 2.65 13.75 5.45
CA VAL A 141 1.70 13.51 4.36
C VAL A 141 0.32 13.22 4.92
N LYS A 142 -0.72 13.40 4.09
CA LYS A 142 -2.08 13.13 4.52
C LYS A 142 -2.33 11.62 4.61
N ILE A 143 -2.86 11.17 5.74
CA ILE A 143 -3.25 9.78 5.94
C ILE A 143 -4.77 9.63 5.82
N PHE A 144 -5.20 8.63 5.05
CA PHE A 144 -6.54 8.08 5.13
C PHE A 144 -6.42 6.60 5.51
N ALA A 145 -6.91 6.22 6.68
CA ALA A 145 -6.83 4.86 7.17
C ALA A 145 -8.21 4.32 7.55
N ASP A 146 -8.54 3.13 7.09
CA ASP A 146 -9.66 2.33 7.56
C ASP A 146 -9.13 0.98 8.07
N GLY A 147 -9.32 0.71 9.36
CA GLY A 147 -8.94 -0.55 9.99
C GLY A 147 -9.85 -1.71 9.60
N GLY A 148 -11.12 -1.46 9.28
CA GLY A 148 -12.04 -2.52 8.87
C GLY A 148 -12.67 -3.31 10.02
N LYS A 149 -12.43 -4.62 10.10
CA LYS A 149 -12.99 -5.54 11.10
C LYS A 149 -11.86 -6.06 12.00
N GLY A 150 -12.01 -5.79 13.29
CA GLY A 150 -11.18 -6.37 14.33
C GLY A 150 -10.82 -5.30 15.35
N ASN A 151 -9.72 -5.50 16.08
CA ASN A 151 -9.24 -4.52 17.05
C ASN A 151 -8.04 -3.78 16.50
N ASP A 152 -8.31 -2.69 15.80
CA ASP A 152 -7.29 -1.96 15.06
C ASP A 152 -6.62 -0.87 15.92
N THR A 153 -5.35 -0.58 15.63
CA THR A 153 -4.59 0.53 16.19
C THR A 153 -4.11 1.43 15.06
N LEU A 154 -4.72 2.61 14.92
CA LEU A 154 -4.39 3.57 13.87
C LEU A 154 -3.80 4.84 14.48
N ILE A 155 -2.56 5.16 14.12
CA ILE A 155 -1.86 6.37 14.56
C ILE A 155 -1.58 7.22 13.31
N GLY A 156 -2.15 8.42 13.28
CA GLY A 156 -1.93 9.41 12.22
C GLY A 156 -0.59 10.14 12.35
N GLY A 157 -0.27 10.92 11.34
CA GLY A 157 0.88 11.81 11.32
C GLY A 157 0.55 13.20 11.84
N THR A 158 1.32 14.18 11.37
CA THR A 158 1.21 15.58 11.80
C THR A 158 0.25 16.42 10.96
N ASN A 159 -0.33 15.85 9.90
CA ASN A 159 -1.26 16.52 9.00
C ASN A 159 -2.74 16.23 9.41
N ASN A 160 -3.69 16.77 8.65
CA ASN A 160 -5.10 16.52 8.84
C ASN A 160 -5.48 15.14 8.27
N ASP A 161 -5.44 14.15 9.16
CA ASP A 161 -5.69 12.75 8.81
C ASP A 161 -7.15 12.35 8.99
N THR A 162 -7.53 11.27 8.33
CA THR A 162 -8.81 10.57 8.54
C THR A 162 -8.53 9.15 8.94
N LEU A 163 -8.91 8.79 10.17
CA LEU A 163 -8.71 7.45 10.73
C LEU A 163 -10.06 6.86 11.11
N ILE A 164 -10.38 5.71 10.54
CA ILE A 164 -11.63 4.97 10.75
C ILE A 164 -11.22 3.64 11.40
N GLY A 165 -11.43 3.50 12.71
CA GLY A 165 -11.05 2.28 13.43
C GLY A 165 -11.99 1.08 13.22
N GLY A 166 -12.77 1.06 12.13
CA GLY A 166 -13.62 -0.08 11.82
C GLY A 166 -14.93 -0.24 12.62
N ARG A 167 -15.68 -1.30 12.34
CA ARG A 167 -16.91 -1.67 13.09
C ARG A 167 -16.59 -2.68 14.18
N TRP A 168 -16.82 -2.29 15.44
CA TRP A 168 -16.79 -3.21 16.58
C TRP A 168 -17.86 -4.30 16.43
N GLN A 169 -17.45 -5.56 16.20
CA GLN A 169 -18.40 -6.68 16.25
C GLN A 169 -18.63 -7.08 17.71
N ARG A 170 -19.88 -6.95 18.18
CA ARG A 170 -20.27 -7.46 19.51
C ARG A 170 -19.93 -8.95 19.61
N PRO A 171 -19.36 -9.43 20.71
CA PRO A 171 -19.22 -10.86 20.95
C PRO A 171 -20.62 -11.49 20.87
N THR A 172 -20.80 -12.48 20.00
CA THR A 172 -22.04 -13.29 19.94
C THR A 172 -22.14 -14.25 21.11
N ASN A 173 -21.79 -13.80 22.32
CA ASN A 173 -22.07 -14.55 23.53
C ASN A 173 -23.53 -14.34 23.87
N GLY A 174 -24.35 -15.26 23.38
CA GLY A 174 -25.77 -15.38 23.70
C GLY A 174 -25.98 -15.57 25.19
N TRP A 175 -26.04 -14.48 25.94
CA TRP A 175 -26.62 -14.47 27.27
C TRP A 175 -28.14 -14.58 27.13
N ARG A 176 -28.64 -15.82 27.17
CA ARG A 176 -30.05 -16.08 27.46
C ARG A 176 -30.24 -15.91 28.97
N TRP A 177 -30.98 -14.88 29.37
CA TRP A 177 -31.59 -14.85 30.70
C TRP A 177 -32.59 -16.00 30.78
N GLN A 178 -32.50 -16.81 31.83
CA GLN A 178 -33.48 -17.84 32.19
C GLN A 178 -34.81 -17.19 32.59
#